data_AF-A0AAJ0E8Q3-F1
#
_entry.id   AF-A0AAJ0E8Q3-F1
#
_cell.length_a   1.000
_cell.length_b   1.000
_cell.length_c   1.000
_cell.angle_alpha   90.00
_cell.angle_beta   90.00
_cell.angle_gamma   90.00
#
_symmetry.space_group_name_H-M   'P 1'
#
loop_
_entity.id
_entity.type
_entity.pdbx_description
1 polymer ?
#
loop_
_entity_poly.entity_id
_entity_poly.type
_entity_poly.pdbx_seq_one_letter_code
_entity_poly.pdbx_strand_id
1 'polypeptide(L)'
;FGSCSDPSVVFKDGLPDRQAAAFIANNQGDFNHGSAQKIGIIAGFICQRLSDSCKAPAATVESCNQAQTAAVVATQDETAANMFNSMLIGGSASGNVTARGQLRRY
;
A
#
# COMPACT_ATOMS: atom_id res chain seq x y z
N PHE A 1 2.92 10.78 3.40
CA PHE A 1 2.45 9.57 4.10
C PHE A 1 3.01 9.57 5.52
N GLY A 2 2.61 10.55 6.33
CA GLY A 2 3.42 10.96 7.49
C GLY A 2 4.75 11.57 7.05
N SER A 3 5.85 11.25 7.74
CA SER A 3 7.22 11.65 7.35
C SER A 3 7.77 10.88 6.15
N CYS A 4 7.16 9.77 5.76
CA CYS A 4 7.53 9.01 4.58
C CYS A 4 6.85 9.55 3.31
N SER A 5 7.47 9.26 2.17
CA SER A 5 7.14 9.81 0.87
C SER A 5 6.34 8.84 -0.02
N ASP A 6 7.00 7.92 -0.71
CA ASP A 6 6.41 7.04 -1.73
C ASP A 6 6.24 5.59 -1.21
N PRO A 7 5.01 5.17 -0.85
CA PRO A 7 4.73 3.80 -0.43
C PRO A 7 4.41 2.87 -1.61
N SER A 8 4.61 3.27 -2.86
CA SER A 8 4.24 2.42 -4.00
C SER A 8 5.09 1.16 -4.11
N VAL A 9 4.49 0.12 -4.67
CA VAL A 9 5.13 -1.17 -4.95
C VAL A 9 5.30 -1.36 -6.45
N VAL A 10 6.40 -1.98 -6.86
CA VAL A 10 6.63 -2.45 -8.23
C VAL A 10 6.78 -3.96 -8.25
N PHE A 11 6.34 -4.60 -9.34
CA PHE A 11 6.61 -6.00 -9.65
C PHE A 11 7.61 -6.07 -10.82
N LYS A 12 8.78 -6.66 -10.61
CA LYS A 12 9.81 -6.77 -11.66
C LYS A 12 10.75 -7.94 -11.46
N ASP A 13 11.38 -8.36 -12.55
CA ASP A 13 12.49 -9.33 -12.58
C ASP A 13 13.84 -8.66 -12.29
N GLY A 14 14.87 -9.49 -12.11
CA GLY A 14 16.27 -9.04 -12.02
C GLY A 14 16.60 -8.28 -10.73
N LEU A 15 15.90 -8.61 -9.63
CA LEU A 15 16.17 -8.01 -8.32
C LEU A 15 17.47 -8.59 -7.72
N PRO A 16 18.30 -7.78 -7.04
CA PRO A 16 19.57 -8.26 -6.48
C PRO A 16 19.44 -9.44 -5.51
N ASP A 17 18.30 -9.54 -4.81
CA ASP A 17 18.02 -10.56 -3.81
C ASP A 17 17.13 -11.71 -4.34
N ARG A 18 16.72 -11.67 -5.61
CA ARG A 18 15.88 -12.71 -6.22
C ARG A 18 15.93 -12.71 -7.76
N GLN A 19 16.11 -13.90 -8.34
CA GLN A 19 16.14 -14.07 -9.80
C GLN A 19 14.76 -13.98 -10.47
N ALA A 20 13.73 -14.55 -9.84
CA ALA A 20 12.35 -14.51 -10.35
C ALA A 20 11.64 -13.19 -9.98
N ALA A 21 10.68 -12.79 -10.83
CA ALA A 21 9.86 -11.60 -10.61
C ALA A 21 9.28 -11.55 -9.20
N ALA A 22 9.38 -10.37 -8.58
CA ALA A 22 8.89 -10.15 -7.24
C ALA A 22 8.47 -8.70 -7.01
N PHE A 23 7.73 -8.53 -5.92
CA PHE A 23 7.29 -7.27 -5.37
C PHE A 23 8.41 -6.63 -4.54
N ILE A 24 8.58 -5.33 -4.69
CA ILE A 24 9.48 -4.50 -3.89
C ILE A 24 8.93 -3.07 -3.80
N ALA A 25 9.16 -2.37 -2.68
CA ALA A 25 8.79 -0.96 -2.56
C ALA A 25 9.67 -0.10 -3.48
N ASN A 26 9.09 0.88 -4.18
CA ASN A 26 9.86 1.79 -5.04
C ASN A 26 10.82 2.66 -4.22
N ASN A 27 10.38 3.15 -3.06
CA ASN A 27 11.25 3.88 -2.15
C ASN A 27 11.86 2.96 -1.08
N GLN A 28 13.05 2.45 -1.39
CA GLN A 28 13.87 1.67 -0.45
C GLN A 28 14.50 2.51 0.67
N GLY A 29 14.45 3.85 0.61
CA GLY A 29 14.90 4.71 1.71
C GLY A 29 13.92 4.70 2.89
N ASP A 30 12.63 4.85 2.60
CA ASP A 30 11.57 4.87 3.62
C ASP A 30 11.09 3.45 3.99
N PHE A 31 11.08 2.56 3.00
CA PHE A 31 10.51 1.22 3.07
C PHE A 31 11.54 0.13 2.68
N ASN A 32 12.73 0.17 3.29
CA ASN A 32 13.77 -0.84 3.07
C ASN A 32 13.32 -2.23 3.56
N HIS A 33 13.01 -3.11 2.61
CA HIS A 33 12.64 -4.49 2.85
C HIS A 33 13.00 -5.31 1.60
N GLY A 34 13.47 -6.55 1.79
CA GLY A 34 13.78 -7.46 0.69
C GLY A 34 12.55 -7.77 -0.19
N SER A 35 12.79 -8.24 -1.41
CA SER A 35 11.74 -8.58 -2.36
C SER A 35 10.96 -9.83 -1.96
N ALA A 36 9.68 -9.86 -2.32
CA ALA A 36 8.80 -11.01 -2.03
C ALA A 36 7.97 -11.40 -3.25
N GLN A 37 7.72 -12.71 -3.43
CA GLN A 37 6.85 -13.21 -4.49
C GLN A 37 5.35 -13.03 -4.19
N LYS A 38 5.00 -12.55 -2.99
CA LYS A 38 3.61 -12.33 -2.57
C LYS A 38 3.47 -10.89 -2.11
N ILE A 39 2.50 -10.18 -2.69
CA ILE A 39 2.29 -8.75 -2.43
C ILE A 39 2.00 -8.46 -0.96
N GLY A 40 1.31 -9.37 -0.26
CA GLY A 40 0.92 -9.20 1.13
C GLY A 40 2.10 -8.98 2.08
N ILE A 41 3.30 -9.51 1.75
CA ILE A 41 4.50 -9.28 2.56
C ILE A 41 4.96 -7.82 2.44
N ILE A 42 5.10 -7.31 1.20
CA ILE A 42 5.57 -5.95 0.96
C ILE A 42 4.53 -4.92 1.37
N ALA A 43 3.27 -5.11 0.98
CA ALA A 43 2.17 -4.23 1.34
C ALA A 43 1.95 -4.18 2.85
N GLY A 44 2.00 -5.33 3.54
CA GLY A 44 1.88 -5.38 5.01
C GLY A 44 3.02 -4.65 5.72
N PHE A 45 4.27 -4.84 5.26
CA PHE A 45 5.41 -4.08 5.78
C PHE A 45 5.23 -2.57 5.58
N ILE A 46 4.80 -2.14 4.40
CA ILE A 46 4.53 -0.73 4.10
C ILE A 46 3.46 -0.18 5.04
N CYS A 47 2.31 -0.85 5.21
CA CYS A 47 1.24 -0.38 6.09
C CYS A 47 1.67 -0.30 7.55
N GLN A 48 2.45 -1.28 8.04
CA GLN A 48 3.03 -1.23 9.39
C GLN A 48 4.00 -0.04 9.54
N ARG A 49 4.88 0.18 8.54
CA ARG A 49 5.84 1.27 8.55
C ARG A 49 5.15 2.63 8.54
N LEU A 50 4.06 2.76 7.75
CA LEU A 50 3.20 3.93 7.71
C LEU A 50 2.63 4.28 9.10
N SER A 51 2.13 3.28 9.82
CA SER A 51 1.66 3.43 11.21
C SER A 51 2.80 3.86 12.14
N ASP A 52 3.91 3.13 12.11
CA ASP A 52 4.90 3.18 13.18
C ASP A 52 5.93 4.28 13.00
N SER A 53 6.75 4.18 11.95
CA SER A 53 7.94 5.02 11.79
C SER A 53 7.60 6.29 11.01
N CYS A 54 6.69 6.18 10.05
CA CYS A 54 6.27 7.31 9.25
C CYS A 54 5.28 8.21 9.99
N LYS A 55 4.56 7.70 11.01
CA LYS A 55 3.50 8.44 11.72
C LYS A 55 2.46 9.00 10.75
N ALA A 56 2.02 8.17 9.79
CA ALA A 56 0.96 8.54 8.85
C ALA A 56 -0.38 8.71 9.59
N PRO A 57 -1.30 9.54 9.07
CA PRO A 57 -2.65 9.64 9.62
C PRO A 57 -3.36 8.29 9.67
N ALA A 58 -4.21 8.07 10.68
CA ALA A 58 -4.94 6.81 10.85
C ALA A 58 -5.75 6.41 9.60
N ALA A 59 -6.40 7.38 8.94
CA ALA A 59 -7.11 7.14 7.69
C ALA A 59 -6.21 6.62 6.57
N THR A 60 -4.96 7.10 6.49
CA THR A 60 -3.98 6.60 5.52
C THR A 60 -3.56 5.16 5.81
N VAL A 61 -3.38 4.81 7.09
CA VAL A 61 -3.08 3.43 7.52
C VAL A 61 -4.26 2.51 7.20
N GLU A 62 -5.49 2.96 7.45
CA GLU A 62 -6.70 2.22 7.09
C GLU A 62 -6.80 1.98 5.58
N SER A 63 -6.63 3.02 4.75
CA SER A 63 -6.61 2.87 3.29
C SER A 63 -5.51 1.92 2.83
N CYS A 64 -4.34 1.92 3.48
CA CYS A 64 -3.27 0.97 3.18
C CYS A 64 -3.70 -0.48 3.48
N ASN A 65 -4.33 -0.72 4.64
CA ASN A 65 -4.79 -2.06 5.01
C ASN A 65 -5.88 -2.58 4.05
N GLN A 66 -6.77 -1.70 3.57
CA GLN A 66 -7.76 -2.03 2.55
C GLN A 66 -7.09 -2.34 1.20
N ALA A 67 -6.12 -1.52 0.79
CA ALA A 67 -5.33 -1.73 -0.42
C ALA A 67 -4.57 -3.07 -0.38
N GLN A 68 -3.95 -3.40 0.75
CA GLN A 68 -3.28 -4.69 0.97
C GLN A 68 -4.26 -5.85 0.79
N THR A 69 -5.44 -5.77 1.42
CA THR A 69 -6.46 -6.83 1.35
C THR A 69 -6.91 -7.06 -0.10
N ALA A 70 -7.14 -5.99 -0.86
CA ALA A 70 -7.50 -6.08 -2.27
C ALA A 70 -6.36 -6.63 -3.14
N ALA A 71 -5.12 -6.23 -2.88
CA ALA A 71 -3.97 -6.71 -3.63
C ALA A 71 -3.69 -8.21 -3.41
N VAL A 72 -3.93 -8.71 -2.20
CA VAL A 72 -3.74 -10.14 -1.87
C VAL A 72 -4.68 -11.06 -2.67
N VAL A 73 -5.88 -10.60 -3.01
CA VAL A 73 -6.83 -11.38 -3.81
C VAL A 73 -6.64 -11.23 -5.32
N ALA A 74 -5.84 -10.26 -5.76
CA ALA A 74 -5.52 -10.04 -7.17
C ALA A 74 -4.52 -11.09 -7.69
N THR A 75 -4.40 -11.18 -9.03
CA THR A 75 -3.34 -11.96 -9.67
C THR A 75 -1.98 -11.47 -9.16
N GLN A 76 -1.14 -12.41 -8.71
CA GLN A 76 0.13 -12.12 -8.02
C GLN A 76 1.26 -11.79 -9.01
N ASP A 77 1.02 -10.76 -9.80
CA ASP A 77 1.93 -10.13 -10.76
C ASP A 77 1.79 -8.60 -10.65
N GLU A 78 2.13 -7.86 -11.72
CA GLU A 78 1.96 -6.41 -11.79
C GLU A 78 0.54 -5.94 -11.43
N THR A 79 -0.49 -6.76 -11.68
CA THR A 79 -1.89 -6.48 -11.33
C THR A 79 -2.06 -6.23 -9.83
N ALA A 80 -1.43 -7.04 -8.97
CA ALA A 80 -1.52 -6.87 -7.52
C ALA A 80 -0.82 -5.58 -7.06
N ALA A 81 0.33 -5.24 -7.66
CA ALA A 81 1.02 -3.97 -7.38
C ALA A 81 0.15 -2.77 -7.79
N ASN A 82 -0.45 -2.82 -8.99
CA ASN A 82 -1.36 -1.79 -9.49
C ASN A 82 -2.61 -1.65 -8.62
N MET A 83 -3.18 -2.76 -8.13
CA MET A 83 -4.31 -2.74 -7.20
C MET A 83 -3.94 -2.03 -5.90
N PHE A 84 -2.81 -2.40 -5.29
CA PHE A 84 -2.33 -1.74 -4.08
C PHE A 84 -2.10 -0.23 -4.29
N ASN A 85 -1.35 0.12 -5.33
CA ASN A 85 -0.96 1.50 -5.63
C ASN A 85 -2.17 2.40 -5.92
N SER A 86 -3.13 1.90 -6.72
CA SER A 86 -4.33 2.66 -7.08
C SER A 86 -5.20 2.99 -5.87
N MET A 87 -5.37 2.06 -4.93
CA MET A 87 -6.17 2.30 -3.72
C MET A 87 -5.47 3.23 -2.74
N LEU A 88 -4.15 3.06 -2.53
CA LEU A 88 -3.43 3.83 -1.53
C LEU A 88 -3.11 5.27 -2.00
N ILE A 89 -2.70 5.42 -3.26
CA ILE A 89 -2.23 6.70 -3.82
C ILE A 89 -3.39 7.43 -4.50
N GLY A 90 -4.27 6.71 -5.21
CA GLY A 90 -5.47 7.26 -5.82
C GLY A 90 -6.61 7.54 -4.83
N GLY A 91 -6.61 6.91 -3.65
CA GLY A 91 -7.66 7.07 -2.62
C GLY A 91 -7.44 8.22 -1.63
N SER A 92 -6.26 8.86 -1.63
CA SER A 92 -5.91 9.92 -0.67
C SER A 92 -6.72 11.23 -0.84
N ALA A 93 -7.55 11.35 -1.88
CA ALA A 93 -8.40 12.52 -2.14
C ALA A 93 -9.75 12.49 -1.40
N SER A 94 -10.12 11.40 -0.71
CA SER A 94 -11.45 11.23 -0.10
C SER A 94 -11.45 11.32 1.42
N GLY A 95 -10.54 12.09 2.01
CA GLY A 95 -10.51 12.36 3.46
C GLY A 95 -11.44 13.48 3.95
N ASN A 96 -12.31 14.02 3.08
CA ASN A 96 -13.23 15.12 3.41
C ASN A 96 -14.64 14.92 2.81
N VAL A 97 -15.20 13.70 2.89
CA VAL A 97 -16.66 13.58 2.87
C VAL A 97 -17.17 13.90 4.26
N THR A 98 -17.28 15.20 4.51
CA THR A 98 -18.05 15.81 5.59
C THR A 98 -19.35 15.04 5.81
N ALA A 99 -19.52 14.54 7.04
CA ALA A 99 -20.80 14.44 7.75
C ALA A 99 -22.06 14.63 6.89
N ARG A 100 -22.47 13.60 6.13
CA ARG A 100 -23.80 13.52 5.48
C ARG A 100 -24.33 12.08 5.39
N GLY A 101 -24.07 11.27 6.41
CA GLY A 101 -24.57 9.89 6.48
C GLY A 101 -25.53 9.60 7.64
N GLN A 102 -25.83 10.58 8.49
CA GLN A 102 -26.75 10.40 9.61
C GLN A 102 -27.76 11.55 9.58
N LEU A 103 -28.90 11.33 8.91
CA LEU A 103 -30.21 11.83 9.31
C LEU A 103 -31.29 11.32 8.36
N ARG A 104 -32.28 10.66 8.97
CA ARG A 104 -33.65 10.31 8.49
C ARG A 104 -33.71 8.98 7.73
N ARG A 105 -34.11 7.85 8.34
CA ARG A 105 -35.47 7.56 8.88
C ARG A 105 -36.54 8.33 8.11
N TYR A 106 -37.13 7.71 7.10
CA TYR A 106 -38.55 7.34 7.02
C TYR A 106 -38.68 6.16 6.05
#